data_AF-G9JWF6-F1
#
_entry.id   AF-G9JWF6-F1
#
_cell.length_a   1.000
_cell.length_b   1.000
_cell.length_c   1.000
_cell.angle_alpha   90.00
_cell.angle_beta   90.00
_cell.angle_gamma   90.00
#
_symmetry.space_group_name_H-M   'P 1'
#
loop_
_entity.id
_entity.type
_entity.pdbx_description
1 polymer ?
#
loop_
_entity_poly.entity_id
_entity_poly.type
_entity_poly.pdbx_seq_one_letter_code
_entity_poly.pdbx_strand_id
1 'polypeptide(L)'
;MTRENTATNRKTPSSSTGMQQLTSAWLRASGHLANSVLEANRATLAALGLSDGDQSGEVELEPSVESVAYDDSDWTETRTVDASENINPGDTVTFSKTISDEDVRAFAKVSGDTNRLHLDETFAEGTRFGGRIVHGTLVSGLISAALARLPGVTVYLSQDMRFLNPVQIGSRLTAEVEVVEALAEDRFRLSTTVTNADGEAVIEGEAVVLVDSAPDHVE
;
A
#
# COMPACT_ATOMS: atom_id res chain seq x y z
N MET A 1 5.48 -60.00 -38.65
CA MET A 1 6.03 -60.41 -37.35
C MET A 1 7.28 -59.58 -37.06
N THR A 2 7.27 -58.86 -35.93
CA THR A 2 8.39 -58.43 -35.05
C THR A 2 9.61 -57.72 -35.68
N ARG A 3 9.78 -56.39 -35.52
CA ARG A 3 10.33 -55.60 -34.38
C ARG A 3 11.80 -55.90 -34.06
N GLU A 4 12.67 -54.87 -34.17
CA GLU A 4 13.53 -54.36 -33.09
C GLU A 4 14.24 -53.06 -33.52
N ASN A 5 14.15 -52.02 -32.69
CA ASN A 5 14.95 -50.80 -32.81
C ASN A 5 15.41 -50.44 -31.38
N THR A 6 16.73 -50.46 -31.17
CA THR A 6 17.38 -50.26 -29.87
C THR A 6 17.63 -48.78 -29.64
N ALA A 7 16.97 -48.18 -28.64
CA ALA A 7 17.23 -46.81 -28.19
C ALA A 7 17.95 -46.82 -26.83
N THR A 8 19.06 -46.10 -26.79
CA THR A 8 19.94 -45.88 -25.64
C THR A 8 19.25 -44.97 -24.61
N ASN A 9 19.14 -45.44 -23.37
CA ASN A 9 18.53 -44.73 -22.25
C ASN A 9 19.50 -43.70 -21.63
N ARG A 10 19.24 -42.40 -21.81
CA ARG A 10 19.77 -41.34 -20.94
C ARG A 10 18.62 -40.85 -20.04
N LYS A 11 18.69 -41.16 -18.75
CA LYS A 11 17.82 -40.59 -17.72
C LYS A 11 18.23 -39.13 -17.45
N THR A 12 17.31 -38.20 -17.71
CA THR A 12 17.31 -36.84 -17.14
C THR A 12 16.72 -36.87 -15.73
N PRO A 13 17.26 -36.12 -14.76
CA PRO A 13 16.68 -36.03 -13.42
C PRO A 13 15.42 -35.14 -13.45
N SER A 14 14.35 -35.62 -12.83
CA SER A 14 13.08 -34.92 -12.65
C SER A 14 13.25 -33.65 -11.82
N SER A 15 12.75 -32.53 -12.32
CA SER A 15 12.78 -31.17 -11.75
C SER A 15 11.91 -30.97 -10.51
N SER A 16 11.31 -32.02 -9.95
CA SER A 16 10.41 -31.94 -8.78
C SER A 16 11.14 -31.92 -7.43
N THR A 17 12.40 -32.36 -7.38
CA THR A 17 13.13 -32.53 -6.11
C THR A 17 13.65 -31.22 -5.53
N GLY A 18 14.01 -30.24 -6.37
CA GLY A 18 14.56 -28.95 -5.92
C GLY A 18 13.52 -28.04 -5.24
N MET A 19 12.31 -28.00 -5.79
CA MET A 19 11.20 -27.20 -5.26
C MET A 19 10.71 -27.71 -3.89
N GLN A 20 10.74 -29.04 -3.69
CA GLN A 20 10.36 -29.68 -2.43
C GLN A 20 11.41 -29.48 -1.32
N GLN A 21 12.70 -29.41 -1.70
CA GLN A 21 13.76 -29.09 -0.74
C GLN A 21 13.73 -27.61 -0.31
N LEU A 22 13.45 -26.68 -1.24
CA LEU A 22 13.29 -25.26 -0.93
C LEU A 22 12.06 -24.99 -0.06
N THR A 23 10.91 -25.58 -0.38
CA THR A 23 9.69 -25.46 0.43
C THR A 23 9.85 -26.07 1.82
N SER A 24 10.51 -27.22 1.96
CA SER A 24 10.76 -27.81 3.27
C SER A 24 11.84 -27.07 4.10
N ALA A 25 12.72 -26.31 3.48
CA ALA A 25 13.65 -25.40 4.16
C ALA A 25 12.94 -24.11 4.61
N TRP A 26 12.07 -23.55 3.77
CA TRP A 26 11.25 -22.36 4.07
C TRP A 26 10.23 -22.64 5.19
N LEU A 27 9.61 -23.82 5.20
CA LEU A 27 8.72 -24.28 6.27
C LEU A 27 9.46 -24.54 7.59
N ARG A 28 10.73 -24.98 7.54
CA ARG A 28 11.56 -25.14 8.74
C ARG A 28 12.07 -23.80 9.27
N ALA A 29 12.50 -22.89 8.40
CA ALA A 29 12.96 -21.56 8.79
C ALA A 29 11.83 -20.70 9.41
N SER A 30 10.63 -20.74 8.82
CA SER A 30 9.44 -20.08 9.38
C SER A 30 9.01 -20.69 10.71
N GLY A 31 9.09 -22.01 10.88
CA GLY A 31 8.83 -22.68 12.16
C GLY A 31 9.83 -22.30 13.26
N HIS A 32 11.11 -22.05 12.93
CA HIS A 32 12.11 -21.62 13.91
C HIS A 32 12.01 -20.13 14.28
N LEU A 33 11.63 -19.26 13.34
CA LEU A 33 11.37 -17.84 13.60
C LEU A 33 10.09 -17.63 14.43
N ALA A 34 9.03 -18.38 14.13
CA ALA A 34 7.81 -18.36 14.93
C ALA A 34 8.08 -18.84 16.37
N ASN A 35 8.81 -19.95 16.53
CA ASN A 35 9.15 -20.46 17.86
C ASN A 35 10.13 -19.56 18.63
N SER A 36 11.09 -18.88 17.97
CA SER A 36 12.04 -18.00 18.67
C SER A 36 11.39 -16.74 19.23
N VAL A 37 10.40 -16.18 18.53
CA VAL A 37 9.62 -15.03 19.00
C VAL A 37 8.66 -15.45 20.12
N LEU A 38 8.05 -16.64 20.00
CA LEU A 38 7.17 -17.20 21.04
C LEU A 38 7.93 -17.55 22.33
N GLU A 39 9.13 -18.12 22.25
CA GLU A 39 9.93 -18.45 23.45
C GLU A 39 10.51 -17.21 24.14
N ALA A 40 10.98 -16.22 23.36
CA ALA A 40 11.46 -14.95 23.90
C ALA A 40 10.35 -14.19 24.66
N ASN A 41 9.12 -14.29 24.17
CA ASN A 41 7.96 -13.67 24.81
C ASN A 41 7.43 -14.49 25.99
N ARG A 42 7.56 -15.83 25.97
CA ARG A 42 7.17 -16.70 27.11
C ARG A 42 7.98 -16.43 28.37
N ALA A 43 9.29 -16.23 28.24
CA ALA A 43 10.15 -15.90 29.38
C ALA A 43 9.80 -14.52 29.96
N THR A 44 9.45 -13.57 29.10
CA THR A 44 9.05 -12.20 29.47
C THR A 44 7.67 -12.18 30.15
N LEU A 45 6.71 -12.96 29.65
CA LEU A 45 5.37 -13.08 30.24
C LEU A 45 5.37 -13.85 31.57
N ALA A 46 6.20 -14.88 31.70
CA ALA A 46 6.42 -15.58 32.97
C ALA A 46 7.09 -14.68 34.02
N ALA A 47 8.01 -13.80 33.62
CA ALA A 47 8.64 -12.81 34.50
C ALA A 47 7.67 -11.72 34.98
N LEU A 48 6.59 -11.48 34.22
CA LEU A 48 5.50 -10.55 34.57
C LEU A 48 4.35 -11.21 35.35
N GLY A 49 4.46 -12.50 35.68
CA GLY A 49 3.48 -13.21 36.53
C GLY A 49 2.15 -13.53 35.84
N LEU A 50 2.11 -13.49 34.50
CA LEU A 50 0.91 -13.77 33.73
C LEU A 50 0.95 -15.24 33.26
N SER A 51 0.27 -16.13 33.98
CA SER A 51 0.13 -17.54 33.59
C SER A 51 -1.17 -17.79 32.83
N ASP A 52 -1.07 -18.74 31.88
CA ASP A 52 -2.11 -19.26 30.97
C ASP A 52 -3.55 -19.14 31.49
N GLY A 53 -4.31 -18.30 30.81
CA GLY A 53 -5.76 -18.25 30.85
C GLY A 53 -6.29 -18.20 29.42
N ASP A 54 -6.76 -19.36 28.95
CA ASP A 54 -7.52 -19.62 27.73
C ASP A 54 -8.38 -18.44 27.26
N GLN A 55 -7.91 -17.68 26.26
CA GLN A 55 -8.76 -16.87 25.38
C GLN A 55 -8.18 -16.85 23.97
N SER A 56 -8.79 -17.63 23.10
CA SER A 56 -8.76 -17.42 21.65
C SER A 56 -9.43 -16.07 21.34
N GLY A 57 -8.62 -15.05 21.10
CA GLY A 57 -9.06 -13.77 20.57
C GLY A 57 -7.98 -13.22 19.66
N GLU A 58 -8.31 -13.00 18.39
CA GLU A 58 -7.51 -12.14 17.52
C GLU A 58 -7.40 -10.78 18.21
N VAL A 59 -6.18 -10.38 18.58
CA VAL A 59 -5.93 -9.07 19.17
C VAL A 59 -5.71 -8.10 18.01
N GLU A 60 -6.75 -7.35 17.70
CA GLU A 60 -6.69 -6.16 16.86
C GLU A 60 -5.90 -5.08 17.62
N LEU A 61 -4.81 -4.59 17.06
CA LEU A 61 -3.91 -3.63 17.71
C LEU A 61 -4.17 -2.22 17.19
N GLU A 62 -4.47 -1.32 18.12
CA GLU A 62 -4.78 0.09 17.87
C GLU A 62 -3.55 0.88 17.35
N PRO A 63 -3.73 1.77 16.37
CA PRO A 63 -2.64 2.56 15.78
C PRO A 63 -2.08 3.62 16.75
N SER A 64 -0.77 3.89 16.63
CA SER A 64 0.01 4.74 17.55
C SER A 64 -0.19 6.26 17.38
N VAL A 65 -1.07 6.71 16.46
CA VAL A 65 -1.45 8.12 16.33
C VAL A 65 -2.96 8.20 16.03
N GLU A 66 -3.69 8.98 16.82
CA GLU A 66 -5.15 9.18 16.75
C GLU A 66 -5.64 9.83 15.43
N SER A 67 -4.74 10.22 14.52
CA SER A 67 -5.06 10.84 13.22
C SER A 67 -5.69 9.88 12.19
N VAL A 68 -5.80 8.58 12.50
CA VAL A 68 -6.47 7.54 11.68
C VAL A 68 -7.89 7.23 12.19
N ALA A 69 -8.47 8.03 13.09
CA ALA A 69 -9.78 7.77 13.70
C ALA A 69 -10.99 7.69 12.73
N TYR A 70 -10.80 7.95 11.43
CA TYR A 70 -11.81 7.75 10.39
C TYR A 70 -11.32 6.69 9.41
N ASP A 71 -11.51 5.43 9.79
CA ASP A 71 -11.26 4.28 8.92
C ASP A 71 -12.54 3.92 8.13
N ASP A 72 -12.36 3.46 6.89
CA ASP A 72 -13.43 2.96 6.03
C ASP A 72 -13.04 1.54 5.59
N SER A 73 -13.97 0.60 5.72
CA SER A 73 -13.73 -0.82 5.39
C SER A 73 -13.25 -1.10 3.96
N ASP A 74 -13.45 -0.18 3.00
CA ASP A 74 -12.92 -0.32 1.64
C ASP A 74 -11.41 0.01 1.55
N TRP A 75 -10.88 0.76 2.52
CA TRP A 75 -9.52 1.27 2.48
C TRP A 75 -8.51 0.19 2.84
N THR A 76 -7.37 0.23 2.16
CA THR A 76 -6.23 -0.63 2.48
C THR A 76 -4.95 0.18 2.44
N GLU A 77 -4.04 -0.09 3.35
CA GLU A 77 -2.75 0.58 3.43
C GLU A 77 -1.64 -0.39 3.83
N THR A 78 -0.43 -0.08 3.39
CA THR A 78 0.79 -0.76 3.84
C THR A 78 1.90 0.26 3.98
N ARG A 79 2.87 -0.01 4.86
CA ARG A 79 4.10 0.77 4.97
C ARG A 79 5.27 -0.12 5.31
N THR A 80 6.48 0.27 4.92
CA THR A 80 7.72 -0.45 5.25
C THR A 80 8.44 0.09 6.48
N VAL A 81 8.00 1.26 6.98
CA VAL A 81 8.62 1.97 8.10
C VAL A 81 7.56 2.42 9.11
N ASP A 82 7.84 2.21 10.40
CA ASP A 82 6.89 2.48 11.49
C ASP A 82 7.29 3.67 12.39
N ALA A 83 8.51 4.19 12.26
CA ALA A 83 9.04 5.27 13.11
C ALA A 83 9.68 6.37 12.26
N SER A 84 9.40 7.63 12.58
CA SER A 84 9.82 8.81 11.80
C SER A 84 11.34 8.93 11.67
N GLU A 85 12.06 8.57 12.72
CA GLU A 85 13.52 8.59 12.79
C GLU A 85 14.21 7.53 11.91
N ASN A 86 13.43 6.57 11.41
CA ASN A 86 13.93 5.44 10.63
C ASN A 86 13.52 5.51 9.15
N ILE A 87 12.99 6.65 8.68
CA ILE A 87 12.66 6.84 7.26
C ILE A 87 13.95 6.90 6.45
N ASN A 88 14.09 6.00 5.49
CA ASN A 88 15.25 5.88 4.61
C ASN A 88 14.84 5.78 3.14
N PRO A 89 15.74 6.10 2.19
CA PRO A 89 15.51 5.83 0.78
C PRO A 89 15.17 4.35 0.52
N GLY A 90 14.13 4.11 -0.27
CA GLY A 90 13.55 2.80 -0.55
C GLY A 90 12.35 2.44 0.33
N ASP A 91 12.05 3.22 1.38
CA ASP A 91 10.82 3.02 2.15
C ASP A 91 9.59 3.42 1.35
N THR A 92 8.53 2.60 1.46
CA THR A 92 7.28 2.78 0.73
C THR A 92 6.08 2.84 1.64
N VAL A 93 5.08 3.61 1.21
CA VAL A 93 3.74 3.63 1.80
C VAL A 93 2.71 3.53 0.67
N THR A 94 1.71 2.68 0.86
CA THR A 94 0.59 2.55 -0.06
C THR A 94 -0.73 2.91 0.62
N PHE A 95 -1.64 3.47 -0.18
CA PHE A 95 -3.03 3.66 0.20
C PHE A 95 -3.93 3.35 -1.00
N SER A 96 -4.95 2.54 -0.79
CA SER A 96 -5.93 2.21 -1.83
C SER A 96 -7.35 2.43 -1.36
N LYS A 97 -8.19 2.90 -2.28
CA LYS A 97 -9.65 2.90 -2.15
C LYS A 97 -10.34 2.87 -3.50
N THR A 98 -11.62 2.55 -3.49
CA THR A 98 -12.54 2.69 -4.62
C THR A 98 -13.04 4.14 -4.70
N ILE A 99 -12.96 4.75 -5.88
CA ILE A 99 -13.50 6.11 -6.08
C ILE A 99 -14.97 6.03 -6.48
N SER A 100 -15.84 6.45 -5.58
CA SER A 100 -17.30 6.40 -5.77
C SER A 100 -17.85 7.62 -6.52
N ASP A 101 -19.10 7.53 -6.98
CA ASP A 101 -19.84 8.68 -7.51
C ASP A 101 -20.05 9.76 -6.43
N GLU A 102 -20.15 9.35 -5.16
CA GLU A 102 -20.24 10.26 -4.03
C GLU A 102 -18.95 11.08 -3.85
N ASP A 103 -17.78 10.44 -3.95
CA ASP A 103 -16.48 11.14 -3.92
C ASP A 103 -16.41 12.20 -5.02
N VAL A 104 -16.83 11.87 -6.25
CA VAL A 104 -16.83 12.79 -7.40
C VAL A 104 -17.73 14.00 -7.14
N ARG A 105 -18.93 13.77 -6.60
CA ARG A 105 -19.87 14.87 -6.29
C ARG A 105 -19.38 15.71 -5.11
N ALA A 106 -18.85 15.08 -4.07
CA ALA A 106 -18.28 15.77 -2.92
C ALA A 106 -17.09 16.62 -3.34
N PHE A 107 -16.21 16.09 -4.20
CA PHE A 107 -15.08 16.82 -4.76
C PHE A 107 -15.53 18.01 -5.59
N ALA A 108 -16.50 17.84 -6.49
CA ALA A 108 -17.06 18.95 -7.26
C ALA A 108 -17.62 20.07 -6.37
N LYS A 109 -18.26 19.71 -5.25
CA LYS A 109 -18.80 20.66 -4.28
C LYS A 109 -17.70 21.43 -3.53
N VAL A 110 -16.65 20.75 -3.06
CA VAL A 110 -15.58 21.38 -2.26
C VAL A 110 -14.59 22.16 -3.12
N SER A 111 -14.26 21.64 -4.31
CA SER A 111 -13.31 22.28 -5.24
C SER A 111 -13.95 23.39 -6.09
N GLY A 112 -15.26 23.32 -6.31
CA GLY A 112 -15.96 24.16 -7.30
C GLY A 112 -15.78 23.70 -8.75
N ASP A 113 -15.05 22.60 -9.02
CA ASP A 113 -14.93 22.04 -10.36
C ASP A 113 -16.20 21.26 -10.73
N THR A 114 -17.15 21.99 -11.31
CA THR A 114 -18.41 21.45 -11.81
C THR A 114 -18.37 21.17 -13.32
N ASN A 115 -17.21 20.84 -13.88
CA ASN A 115 -17.13 20.47 -15.29
C ASN A 115 -18.07 19.28 -15.58
N ARG A 116 -18.92 19.44 -16.60
CA ARG A 116 -19.94 18.44 -16.98
C ARG A 116 -19.35 17.08 -17.27
N LEU A 117 -18.08 17.02 -17.70
CA LEU A 117 -17.37 15.77 -17.96
C LEU A 117 -17.37 14.81 -16.75
N HIS A 118 -17.43 15.35 -15.52
CA HIS A 118 -17.42 14.55 -14.29
C HIS A 118 -18.82 14.25 -13.73
N LEU A 119 -19.85 15.01 -14.16
CA LEU A 119 -21.14 15.06 -13.47
C LEU A 119 -22.35 14.70 -14.34
N ASP A 120 -22.23 14.80 -15.65
CA ASP A 120 -23.34 14.64 -16.61
C ASP A 120 -23.01 13.50 -17.58
N GLU A 121 -23.71 12.36 -17.43
CA GLU A 121 -23.49 11.16 -18.24
C GLU A 121 -23.76 11.41 -19.72
N THR A 122 -24.91 12.03 -20.04
CA THR A 122 -25.30 12.31 -21.43
C THR A 122 -24.30 13.24 -22.12
N PHE A 123 -23.75 14.20 -21.40
CA PHE A 123 -22.66 15.02 -21.94
C PHE A 123 -21.38 14.21 -22.17
N ALA A 124 -21.00 13.40 -21.19
CA ALA A 124 -19.74 12.66 -21.20
C ALA A 124 -19.71 11.52 -22.25
N GLU A 125 -20.83 10.85 -22.50
CA GLU A 125 -21.03 9.87 -23.58
C GLU A 125 -20.68 10.46 -24.96
N GLY A 126 -20.92 11.76 -25.18
CA GLY A 126 -20.59 12.47 -26.41
C GLY A 126 -19.11 12.87 -26.55
N THR A 127 -18.29 12.60 -25.55
CA THR A 127 -16.86 12.92 -25.55
C THR A 127 -16.01 11.72 -25.96
N ARG A 128 -14.71 11.93 -26.16
CA ARG A 128 -13.75 10.84 -26.44
C ARG A 128 -13.66 9.78 -25.33
N PHE A 129 -14.19 10.05 -24.15
CA PHE A 129 -14.13 9.15 -23.00
C PHE A 129 -15.31 8.17 -22.95
N GLY A 130 -16.39 8.44 -23.69
CA GLY A 130 -17.55 7.54 -23.80
C GLY A 130 -18.40 7.39 -22.51
N GLY A 131 -18.12 8.19 -21.49
CA GLY A 131 -18.80 8.18 -20.19
C GLY A 131 -18.09 9.12 -19.20
N ARG A 132 -18.67 9.32 -18.02
CA ARG A 132 -18.07 10.19 -16.98
C ARG A 132 -16.76 9.64 -16.46
N ILE A 133 -15.80 10.53 -16.23
CA ILE A 133 -14.51 10.21 -15.63
C ILE A 133 -14.32 10.96 -14.31
N VAL A 134 -13.47 10.45 -13.44
CA VAL A 134 -13.10 11.09 -12.16
C VAL A 134 -12.24 12.33 -12.42
N HIS A 135 -12.36 13.36 -11.57
CA HIS A 135 -11.42 14.49 -11.58
C HIS A 135 -9.99 14.01 -11.30
N GLY A 136 -9.02 14.42 -12.14
CA GLY A 136 -7.61 14.05 -11.90
C GLY A 136 -7.11 14.51 -10.53
N THR A 137 -7.49 15.70 -10.10
CA THR A 137 -7.12 16.25 -8.79
C THR A 137 -7.77 15.54 -7.59
N LEU A 138 -8.95 14.92 -7.79
CA LEU A 138 -9.52 14.02 -6.78
C LEU A 138 -8.63 12.77 -6.64
N VAL A 139 -8.20 12.19 -7.77
CA VAL A 139 -7.31 11.02 -7.77
C VAL A 139 -5.96 11.35 -7.12
N SER A 140 -5.38 12.53 -7.38
CA SER A 140 -4.14 12.94 -6.72
C SER A 140 -4.28 13.10 -5.20
N GLY A 141 -5.49 13.27 -4.68
CA GLY A 141 -5.76 13.26 -3.24
C GLY A 141 -5.34 11.95 -2.55
N LEU A 142 -5.32 10.84 -3.29
CA LEU A 142 -4.83 9.55 -2.77
C LEU A 142 -3.33 9.58 -2.41
N ILE A 143 -2.54 10.41 -3.11
CA ILE A 143 -1.13 10.63 -2.77
C ILE A 143 -1.05 11.31 -1.40
N SER A 144 -1.89 12.31 -1.14
CA SER A 144 -1.96 12.95 0.18
C SER A 144 -2.37 11.97 1.27
N ALA A 145 -3.29 11.04 0.96
CA ALA A 145 -3.70 10.00 1.90
C ALA A 145 -2.56 9.02 2.21
N ALA A 146 -1.78 8.60 1.20
CA ALA A 146 -0.59 7.78 1.41
C ALA A 146 0.48 8.51 2.24
N LEU A 147 0.76 9.78 1.94
CA LEU A 147 1.72 10.59 2.71
C LEU A 147 1.30 10.77 4.18
N ALA A 148 -0.01 10.83 4.46
CA ALA A 148 -0.52 10.92 5.83
C ALA A 148 -0.27 9.66 6.68
N ARG A 149 0.16 8.56 6.07
CA ARG A 149 0.49 7.28 6.73
C ARG A 149 1.99 7.07 6.92
N LEU A 150 2.83 7.98 6.40
CA LEU A 150 4.22 8.05 6.83
C LEU A 150 4.26 8.27 8.34
N PRO A 151 5.22 7.65 9.06
CA PRO A 151 5.31 7.81 10.50
C PRO A 151 5.73 9.24 10.86
N GLY A 152 5.14 9.80 11.91
CA GLY A 152 5.35 11.18 12.33
C GLY A 152 4.29 12.15 11.78
N VAL A 153 4.59 13.45 11.83
CA VAL A 153 3.74 14.53 11.33
C VAL A 153 4.28 14.96 9.98
N THR A 154 3.60 14.55 8.91
CA THR A 154 3.99 14.85 7.53
C THR A 154 3.43 16.19 7.06
N VAL A 155 4.30 17.10 6.63
CA VAL A 155 3.95 18.35 5.96
C VAL A 155 4.26 18.24 4.47
N TYR A 156 3.22 18.39 3.64
CA TYR A 156 3.31 18.26 2.19
C TYR A 156 3.76 19.59 1.55
N LEU A 157 5.05 19.70 1.19
CA LEU A 157 5.66 20.97 0.77
C LEU A 157 5.47 21.27 -0.71
N SER A 158 5.63 20.27 -1.58
CA SER A 158 5.43 20.43 -3.03
C SER A 158 5.06 19.11 -3.69
N GLN A 159 4.36 19.22 -4.83
CA GLN A 159 3.98 18.09 -5.68
C GLN A 159 4.07 18.50 -7.15
N ASP A 160 4.78 17.70 -7.94
CA ASP A 160 4.75 17.72 -9.39
C ASP A 160 4.12 16.43 -9.91
N MET A 161 3.22 16.49 -10.89
CA MET A 161 2.54 15.29 -11.40
C MET A 161 2.08 15.39 -12.85
N ARG A 162 1.91 14.22 -13.47
CA ARG A 162 1.35 14.02 -14.81
C ARG A 162 0.16 13.08 -14.73
N PHE A 163 -0.93 13.43 -15.41
CA PHE A 163 -2.10 12.57 -15.58
C PHE A 163 -1.94 11.75 -16.86
N LEU A 164 -1.74 10.45 -16.70
CA LEU A 164 -1.39 9.56 -17.82
C LEU A 164 -2.64 8.95 -18.46
N ASN A 165 -3.59 8.51 -17.64
CA ASN A 165 -4.79 7.80 -18.07
C ASN A 165 -6.04 8.34 -17.35
N PRO A 166 -7.21 8.39 -18.02
CA PRO A 166 -8.47 8.74 -17.38
C PRO A 166 -8.93 7.63 -16.45
N VAL A 167 -9.57 8.01 -15.35
CA VAL A 167 -10.11 7.07 -14.35
C VAL A 167 -11.63 7.03 -14.46
N GLN A 168 -12.19 5.82 -14.47
CA GLN A 168 -13.64 5.61 -14.47
C GLN A 168 -14.18 5.67 -13.04
N ILE A 169 -15.44 6.10 -12.90
CA ILE A 169 -16.11 6.08 -11.59
C ILE A 169 -16.32 4.62 -11.17
N GLY A 170 -16.04 4.31 -9.91
CA GLY A 170 -16.04 2.95 -9.36
C GLY A 170 -14.72 2.20 -9.51
N SER A 171 -13.68 2.81 -10.07
CA SER A 171 -12.34 2.20 -10.13
C SER A 171 -11.70 2.15 -8.74
N ARG A 172 -11.09 1.01 -8.40
CA ARG A 172 -10.15 0.89 -7.28
C ARG A 172 -8.77 1.35 -7.72
N LEU A 173 -8.20 2.25 -6.94
CA LEU A 173 -6.90 2.86 -7.20
C LEU A 173 -5.99 2.65 -6.00
N THR A 174 -4.69 2.58 -6.27
CA THR A 174 -3.63 2.50 -5.27
C THR A 174 -2.65 3.63 -5.50
N ALA A 175 -2.50 4.52 -4.52
CA ALA A 175 -1.38 5.43 -4.45
C ALA A 175 -0.22 4.74 -3.73
N GLU A 176 0.97 4.88 -4.30
CA GLU A 176 2.24 4.48 -3.71
C GLU A 176 3.14 5.71 -3.66
N VAL A 177 3.79 5.89 -2.51
CA VAL A 177 4.86 6.86 -2.34
C VAL A 177 6.11 6.12 -1.88
N GLU A 178 7.24 6.40 -2.53
CA GLU A 178 8.53 5.80 -2.19
C GLU A 178 9.53 6.92 -1.91
N VAL A 179 10.23 6.84 -0.78
CA VAL A 179 11.31 7.76 -0.45
C VAL A 179 12.47 7.51 -1.41
N VAL A 180 12.77 8.50 -2.27
CA VAL A 180 13.89 8.39 -3.22
C VAL A 180 15.16 9.05 -2.70
N GLU A 181 15.03 10.05 -1.83
CA GLU A 181 16.15 10.82 -1.32
C GLU A 181 15.82 11.43 0.05
N ALA A 182 16.75 11.30 0.99
CA ALA A 182 16.75 12.09 2.22
C ALA A 182 17.45 13.43 1.96
N LEU A 183 16.75 14.52 2.24
CA LEU A 183 17.24 15.89 2.11
C LEU A 183 17.66 16.43 3.50
N ALA A 184 18.10 17.68 3.55
CA ALA A 184 18.41 18.34 4.82
C ALA A 184 17.14 18.70 5.61
N GLU A 185 17.27 18.84 6.93
CA GLU A 185 16.20 19.30 7.83
C GLU A 185 14.95 18.40 7.80
N ASP A 186 15.14 17.08 7.90
CA ASP A 186 14.04 16.09 7.97
C ASP A 186 13.07 16.12 6.78
N ARG A 187 13.59 16.58 5.63
CA ARG A 187 12.86 16.60 4.37
C ARG A 187 13.18 15.36 3.55
N PHE A 188 12.20 14.91 2.80
CA PHE A 188 12.32 13.75 1.93
C PHE A 188 11.74 14.08 0.56
N ARG A 189 12.43 13.64 -0.49
CA ARG A 189 11.88 13.57 -1.84
C ARG A 189 11.27 12.19 -2.02
N LEU A 190 10.07 12.13 -2.57
CA LEU A 190 9.36 10.87 -2.83
C LEU A 190 8.93 10.77 -4.29
N SER A 191 9.09 9.59 -4.88
CA SER A 191 8.33 9.27 -6.08
C SER A 191 6.86 9.07 -5.67
N THR A 192 5.93 9.44 -6.55
CA THR A 192 4.49 9.29 -6.31
C THR A 192 3.85 8.66 -7.53
N THR A 193 3.15 7.55 -7.33
CA THR A 193 2.46 6.84 -8.41
C THR A 193 1.06 6.50 -7.97
N VAL A 194 0.07 6.64 -8.85
CA VAL A 194 -1.26 6.07 -8.65
C VAL A 194 -1.54 5.08 -9.76
N THR A 195 -1.93 3.86 -9.42
CA THR A 195 -2.26 2.79 -10.36
C THR A 195 -3.72 2.36 -10.24
N ASN A 196 -4.27 1.81 -11.33
CA ASN A 196 -5.57 1.12 -11.32
C ASN A 196 -5.42 -0.35 -10.92
N ALA A 197 -6.55 -1.08 -10.84
CA ALA A 197 -6.57 -2.49 -10.48
C ALA A 197 -5.81 -3.41 -11.46
N ASP A 198 -5.59 -2.97 -12.70
CA ASP A 198 -4.80 -3.69 -13.72
C ASP A 198 -3.30 -3.39 -13.61
N GLY A 199 -2.89 -2.52 -12.67
CA GLY A 199 -1.51 -2.10 -12.46
C GLY A 199 -1.03 -1.01 -13.43
N GLU A 200 -1.94 -0.41 -14.20
CA GLU A 200 -1.61 0.69 -15.11
C GLU A 200 -1.50 2.01 -14.34
N ALA A 201 -0.43 2.76 -14.57
CA ALA A 201 -0.24 4.07 -13.97
C ALA A 201 -1.25 5.08 -14.53
N VAL A 202 -1.99 5.74 -13.64
CA VAL A 202 -2.93 6.83 -13.96
C VAL A 202 -2.35 8.20 -13.61
N ILE A 203 -1.50 8.26 -12.57
CA ILE A 203 -0.71 9.43 -12.20
C ILE A 203 0.72 8.98 -11.90
N GLU A 204 1.69 9.79 -12.34
CA GLU A 204 3.10 9.70 -11.94
C GLU A 204 3.59 11.10 -11.56
N GLY A 205 4.46 11.18 -10.56
CA GLY A 205 4.94 12.45 -10.06
C GLY A 205 6.02 12.33 -8.99
N GLU A 206 6.30 13.46 -8.35
CA GLU A 206 7.28 13.58 -7.27
C GLU A 206 6.78 14.56 -6.21
N ALA A 207 6.95 14.20 -4.95
CA ALA A 207 6.63 15.01 -3.78
C ALA A 207 7.91 15.43 -3.05
N VAL A 208 7.85 16.58 -2.37
CA VAL A 208 8.76 16.88 -1.26
C VAL A 208 7.93 17.08 0.00
N VAL A 209 8.33 16.42 1.07
CA VAL A 209 7.71 16.52 2.38
C VAL A 209 8.73 16.85 3.46
N LEU A 210 8.25 17.38 4.57
CA LEU A 210 8.94 17.46 5.85
C LEU A 210 8.25 16.49 6.81
N VAL A 211 9.00 15.70 7.57
CA VAL A 211 8.44 14.80 8.58
C VAL A 211 8.99 15.15 9.94
N ASP A 212 8.13 15.69 10.81
CA ASP A 212 8.47 15.94 12.21
C ASP A 212 8.11 14.74 13.08
N SER A 213 8.81 14.53 14.19
CA SER A 213 8.35 13.60 15.21
C SER A 213 7.01 14.07 15.79
N ALA A 214 6.11 13.12 16.08
CA ALA A 214 4.87 13.46 16.76
C ALA A 214 5.19 14.08 18.14
N PRO A 215 4.46 15.14 18.55
CA PRO A 215 4.67 15.70 19.88
C PRO A 215 4.39 14.64 20.95
N ASP A 216 5.23 14.60 21.99
CA ASP A 216 4.95 13.79 23.17
C ASP A 216 3.55 14.13 23.69
N HIS A 217 2.73 13.13 24.01
CA HIS A 217 1.41 13.34 24.59
C HIS A 217 1.52 14.27 25.80
N VAL A 218 0.92 15.46 25.70
CA VAL A 218 0.72 16.33 26.85
C VAL A 218 -0.49 15.76 27.59
N GLU A 219 -0.25 15.12 28.74
CA GLU A 219 -1.29 14.67 29.68
C GLU A 219 -2.31 15.76 30.03
#